data_AF-A0A955JNB2-F1
#
_entry.id   AF-A0A955JNB2-F1
#
_cell.length_a   1.000
_cell.length_b   1.000
_cell.length_c   1.000
_cell.angle_alpha   90.00
_cell.angle_beta   90.00
_cell.angle_gamma   90.00
#
_symmetry.space_group_name_H-M   'P 1'
#
loop_
_entity.id
_entity.type
_entity.pdbx_description
1 polymer ?
#
loop_
_entity_poly.entity_id
_entity_poly.type
_entity_poly.pdbx_seq_one_letter_code
_entity_poly.pdbx_strand_id
1 'polypeptide(L)'
;MATPKKYTHDRTVLLLLSANVFLASLIAVLVVLALTGSADKVLTIEHRPRLGLDANRVGTGLDALSLVVFPLFIAAAHTVLSVRVYPIRRNLGVVVLGMATLLIVLSGIVSYYLLQS
;
A
#
# COMPACT_ATOMS: atom_id res chain seq x y z
N MET A 1 -23.11 -31.52 -11.55
CA MET A 1 -22.02 -31.44 -10.55
C MET A 1 -21.45 -30.03 -10.57
N ALA A 2 -21.74 -29.21 -9.56
CA ALA A 2 -21.13 -27.89 -9.41
C ALA A 2 -19.82 -28.06 -8.63
N THR A 3 -18.69 -28.07 -9.32
CA THR A 3 -17.38 -28.09 -8.65
C THR A 3 -17.26 -26.84 -7.78
N PRO A 4 -16.97 -26.97 -6.47
CA PRO A 4 -16.81 -25.80 -5.60
C PRO A 4 -15.59 -25.02 -6.10
N LYS A 5 -15.84 -23.81 -6.62
CA LYS A 5 -14.83 -22.95 -7.23
C LYS A 5 -13.86 -22.49 -6.13
N LYS A 6 -12.69 -23.11 -6.05
CA LYS A 6 -11.67 -22.79 -5.03
C LYS A 6 -11.08 -21.39 -5.26
N TYR A 7 -10.77 -20.68 -4.18
CA TYR A 7 -10.13 -19.35 -4.18
C TYR A 7 -8.90 -19.29 -5.10
N THR A 8 -8.08 -20.35 -5.04
CA THR A 8 -6.83 -20.49 -5.80
C THR A 8 -7.02 -20.89 -7.27
N HIS A 9 -8.26 -21.04 -7.75
CA HIS A 9 -8.56 -21.36 -9.15
C HIS A 9 -9.25 -20.21 -9.88
N ASP A 10 -9.57 -19.12 -9.18
CA ASP A 10 -10.20 -17.97 -9.78
C ASP A 10 -9.14 -17.01 -10.34
N ARG A 11 -9.05 -16.95 -11.68
CA ARG A 11 -8.09 -16.10 -12.39
C ARG A 11 -8.17 -14.63 -11.97
N THR A 12 -9.38 -14.12 -11.72
CA THR A 12 -9.59 -12.73 -11.28
C THR A 12 -9.02 -12.48 -9.89
N VAL A 13 -9.23 -13.41 -8.95
CA VAL A 13 -8.67 -13.32 -7.60
C VAL A 13 -7.15 -13.42 -7.64
N LEU A 14 -6.61 -14.38 -8.40
CA LEU A 14 -5.17 -14.56 -8.54
C LEU A 14 -4.50 -13.33 -9.18
N LEU A 15 -5.12 -12.76 -10.22
CA LEU A 15 -4.63 -11.55 -10.89
C LEU A 15 -4.64 -10.35 -9.94
N LEU A 16 -5.73 -10.14 -9.21
CA LEU A 16 -5.82 -9.03 -8.24
C LEU A 16 -4.85 -9.23 -7.08
N LEU A 17 -4.69 -10.47 -6.60
CA LEU A 17 -3.77 -10.80 -5.52
C LEU A 17 -2.32 -10.54 -5.95
N SER A 18 -1.90 -11.03 -7.12
CA SER A 18 -0.55 -10.81 -7.63
C SER A 18 -0.30 -9.33 -7.92
N ALA A 19 -1.27 -8.61 -8.49
CA ALA A 19 -1.17 -7.18 -8.74
C ALA A 19 -1.01 -6.39 -7.43
N ASN A 20 -1.80 -6.71 -6.40
CA ASN A 20 -1.69 -6.05 -5.08
C ASN A 20 -0.34 -6.30 -4.42
N VAL A 21 0.14 -7.55 -4.44
CA VAL A 21 1.45 -7.90 -3.87
C VAL A 21 2.58 -7.20 -4.63
N PHE A 22 2.50 -7.18 -5.97
CA PHE A 22 3.47 -6.48 -6.82
C PHE A 22 3.48 -4.97 -6.57
N LEU A 23 2.31 -4.33 -6.48
CA LEU A 23 2.21 -2.90 -6.23
C LEU A 23 2.73 -2.54 -4.83
N ALA A 24 2.38 -3.33 -3.81
CA ALA A 24 2.85 -3.09 -2.45
C ALA A 24 4.37 -3.25 -2.33
N SER A 25 4.96 -4.26 -2.98
CA SER A 25 6.40 -4.45 -2.99
C SER A 25 7.12 -3.37 -3.82
N LEU A 26 6.57 -2.97 -4.96
CA LEU A 26 7.11 -1.89 -5.79
C LEU A 26 7.13 -0.57 -5.01
N ILE A 27 6.03 -0.19 -4.35
CA ILE A 27 5.96 1.02 -3.54
C ILE A 27 6.96 0.96 -2.39
N ALA A 28 7.04 -0.18 -1.69
CA ALA A 28 8.02 -0.36 -0.62
C ALA A 28 9.46 -0.14 -1.12
N VAL A 29 9.83 -0.72 -2.26
CA VAL A 29 11.16 -0.55 -2.88
C VAL A 29 11.40 0.91 -3.28
N LEU A 30 10.42 1.57 -3.91
CA LEU A 30 10.53 2.97 -4.32
C LEU A 30 10.72 3.91 -3.13
N VAL A 31 9.98 3.68 -2.03
CA VAL A 31 10.13 4.45 -0.79
C VAL A 31 11.52 4.23 -0.19
N VAL A 32 12.00 2.99 -0.08
CA VAL A 32 13.35 2.70 0.42
C VAL A 32 14.44 3.31 -0.44
N LEU A 33 14.28 3.26 -1.77
CA LEU A 33 15.23 3.85 -2.71
C LEU A 33 15.26 5.38 -2.57
N ALA A 34 14.10 6.01 -2.48
CA ALA A 34 13.99 7.45 -2.30
C ALA A 34 14.54 7.91 -0.93
N LEU A 35 14.40 7.12 0.13
CA LEU A 35 15.04 7.37 1.43
C LEU A 35 16.57 7.28 1.35
N THR A 36 17.10 6.24 0.69
CA THR A 36 18.55 6.07 0.52
C THR A 36 19.18 7.17 -0.33
N GLY A 37 18.46 7.64 -1.36
CA GLY A 37 18.89 8.75 -2.22
C GLY A 37 18.81 10.13 -1.58
N SER A 38 18.22 10.25 -0.38
CA SER A 38 17.96 11.52 0.32
C SER A 38 18.89 11.76 1.50
N ALA A 39 20.09 11.18 1.51
CA ALA A 39 21.05 11.24 2.62
C ALA A 39 21.44 12.68 3.08
N ASP A 40 21.13 13.70 2.26
CA ASP A 40 21.42 15.12 2.51
C ASP A 40 20.15 16.02 2.49
N LYS A 41 18.95 15.42 2.39
CA LYS A 41 17.67 16.15 2.32
C LYS A 41 16.85 15.99 3.60
N VAL A 42 16.37 17.12 4.10
CA VAL A 42 15.45 17.22 5.24
C VAL A 42 14.14 16.50 4.89
N LEU A 43 13.89 15.34 5.50
CA LEU A 43 12.68 14.52 5.28
C LEU A 43 11.44 15.20 5.85
N THR A 44 10.73 15.92 5.00
CA THR A 44 9.47 16.58 5.34
C THR A 44 8.34 15.57 5.48
N ILE A 45 7.83 15.35 6.69
CA ILE A 45 6.74 14.37 6.92
C ILE A 45 5.37 15.03 7.10
N GLU A 46 5.32 16.33 7.41
CA GLU A 46 4.07 17.08 7.54
C GLU A 46 4.21 18.47 6.90
N HIS A 47 3.36 18.79 5.92
CA HIS A 47 3.22 20.17 5.45
C HIS A 47 2.16 20.90 6.28
N ARG A 48 2.58 21.80 7.18
CA ARG A 48 1.68 22.65 7.97
C ARG A 48 1.61 24.07 7.39
N PRO A 49 0.53 24.45 6.69
CA PRO A 49 0.46 25.73 5.98
C PRO A 49 0.32 26.97 6.90
N ARG A 50 0.28 26.81 8.23
CA ARG A 50 0.06 27.91 9.19
C ARG A 50 1.31 28.47 9.89
N LEU A 51 2.53 27.97 9.61
CA LEU A 51 3.73 28.34 10.39
C LEU A 51 4.93 28.88 9.59
N GLY A 52 4.78 29.21 8.31
CA GLY A 52 5.88 29.78 7.51
C GLY A 52 6.95 28.75 7.11
N LEU A 53 7.98 29.22 6.40
CA LEU A 53 8.95 28.44 5.61
C LEU A 53 9.76 27.36 6.37
N ASP A 54 9.64 27.29 7.71
CA ASP A 54 10.31 26.33 8.59
C ASP A 54 9.37 25.25 9.17
N ALA A 55 8.16 25.09 8.61
CA ALA A 55 7.11 24.22 9.15
C ALA A 55 7.17 22.74 8.73
N ASN A 56 8.25 22.29 8.09
CA ASN A 56 8.44 20.89 7.73
C ASN A 56 9.05 20.15 8.92
N ARG A 57 8.25 19.32 9.59
CA ARG A 57 8.79 18.44 10.64
C ARG A 57 9.66 17.38 9.96
N VAL A 58 10.96 17.43 10.27
CA VAL A 58 11.93 16.42 9.86
C VAL A 58 11.57 15.14 10.58
N GLY A 59 11.00 14.17 9.87
CA GLY A 59 10.58 12.94 10.49
C GLY A 59 11.74 11.99 10.71
N THR A 60 11.67 11.25 11.80
CA THR A 60 12.65 10.25 12.21
C THR A 60 12.62 9.05 11.26
N GLY A 61 13.71 8.27 11.17
CA GLY A 61 13.76 7.05 10.33
C GLY A 61 12.66 6.02 10.64
N LEU A 62 12.06 6.08 11.84
CA LEU A 62 10.89 5.27 12.22
C LEU A 62 9.61 5.69 11.47
N ASP A 63 9.43 6.98 11.20
CA ASP A 63 8.28 7.50 10.46
C ASP A 63 8.40 7.11 8.98
N ALA A 64 9.62 7.10 8.43
CA ALA A 64 9.91 6.60 7.10
C ALA A 64 9.63 5.09 6.94
N LEU A 65 9.85 4.30 8.00
CA LEU A 65 9.51 2.88 8.02
C LEU A 65 7.98 2.67 7.94
N SER A 66 7.18 3.57 8.50
CA SER A 66 5.71 3.48 8.43
C SER A 66 5.19 3.57 6.98
N LEU A 67 5.84 4.36 6.13
CA LEU A 67 5.50 4.50 4.70
C LEU A 67 5.78 3.22 3.89
N VAL A 68 6.71 2.38 4.36
CA VAL A 68 7.03 1.07 3.75
C VAL A 68 6.10 -0.01 4.28
N VAL A 69 5.86 -0.04 5.59
CA VAL A 69 5.05 -1.08 6.25
C VAL A 69 3.58 -0.95 5.89
N PHE A 70 3.06 0.27 5.72
CA PHE A 70 1.65 0.52 5.45
C PHE A 70 1.09 -0.17 4.19
N PRO A 71 1.70 -0.05 2.98
CA PRO A 71 1.20 -0.75 1.79
C PRO A 71 1.30 -2.28 1.92
N LEU A 72 2.34 -2.80 2.60
CA LEU A 72 2.49 -4.23 2.87
C LEU A 72 1.39 -4.75 3.82
N PHE A 73 1.09 -3.97 4.86
CA PHE A 73 0.02 -4.29 5.81
C PHE A 73 -1.35 -4.30 5.13
N ILE A 74 -1.65 -3.31 4.27
CA ILE A 74 -2.89 -3.27 3.49
C ILE A 74 -3.02 -4.53 2.63
N ALA A 75 -1.96 -4.89 1.89
CA ALA A 75 -1.96 -6.08 1.05
C ALA A 75 -2.22 -7.35 1.86
N ALA A 76 -1.56 -7.52 3.01
CA ALA A 76 -1.75 -8.68 3.88
C ALA A 76 -3.16 -8.76 4.48
N ALA A 77 -3.65 -7.65 5.07
CA ALA A 77 -4.96 -7.60 5.71
C ALA A 77 -6.10 -7.87 4.71
N HIS A 78 -6.05 -7.26 3.53
CA HIS A 78 -7.06 -7.47 2.49
C HIS A 78 -6.97 -8.87 1.87
N THR A 79 -5.78 -9.46 1.81
CA THR A 79 -5.63 -10.85 1.37
C THR A 79 -6.33 -11.80 2.34
N VAL A 80 -6.09 -11.66 3.65
CA VAL A 80 -6.75 -12.48 4.68
C VAL A 80 -8.26 -12.28 4.65
N LEU A 81 -8.72 -11.02 4.55
CA LEU A 81 -10.14 -10.70 4.49
C LEU A 81 -10.80 -11.28 3.23
N SER A 82 -10.15 -11.16 2.07
CA SER A 82 -10.62 -11.74 0.81
C SER A 82 -10.77 -13.26 0.89
N VAL A 83 -9.78 -13.97 1.45
CA VAL A 83 -9.84 -15.43 1.64
C VAL A 83 -11.01 -15.83 2.53
N ARG A 84 -11.29 -15.07 3.59
CA ARG A 84 -12.39 -15.32 4.53
C ARG A 84 -13.77 -15.03 3.93
N VAL A 85 -13.89 -14.00 3.09
CA VAL A 85 -15.16 -13.54 2.52
C VAL A 85 -15.53 -14.27 1.23
N TYR A 86 -14.54 -14.76 0.48
CA TYR A 86 -14.74 -15.50 -0.77
C TYR A 86 -15.68 -16.72 -0.67
N PRO A 87 -15.64 -17.59 0.36
CA PRO A 87 -16.58 -18.71 0.48
C PRO A 87 -18.02 -18.27 0.74
N ILE A 88 -18.25 -17.06 1.24
CA ILE A 88 -19.61 -16.52 1.48
C ILE A 88 -20.19 -16.00 0.17
N ARG A 89 -19.48 -15.05 -0.47
CA ARG A 89 -19.84 -14.51 -1.79
C ARG A 89 -18.57 -14.13 -2.54
N ARG A 90 -18.34 -14.79 -3.68
CA ARG A 90 -17.24 -14.51 -4.62
C ARG A 90 -17.08 -13.01 -4.92
N ASN A 91 -18.18 -12.32 -5.24
CA ASN A 91 -18.15 -10.90 -5.60
C ASN A 91 -17.61 -10.02 -4.47
N LEU A 92 -17.89 -10.35 -3.22
CA LEU A 92 -17.39 -9.59 -2.08
C LEU A 92 -15.87 -9.75 -1.92
N GLY A 93 -15.33 -10.97 -2.11
CA GLY A 93 -13.87 -11.18 -2.09
C GLY A 93 -13.13 -10.40 -3.18
N VAL A 94 -13.71 -10.34 -4.39
CA VAL A 94 -13.15 -9.54 -5.50
C VAL A 94 -13.21 -8.04 -5.20
N VAL A 95 -14.31 -7.55 -4.62
CA VAL A 95 -14.43 -6.13 -4.22
C VAL A 95 -13.42 -5.77 -3.13
N VAL A 96 -13.21 -6.64 -2.14
CA VAL A 96 -12.19 -6.44 -1.09
C VAL A 96 -10.79 -6.31 -1.71
N LEU A 97 -10.45 -7.19 -2.65
CA LEU A 97 -9.17 -7.10 -3.38
C LEU A 97 -9.05 -5.84 -4.25
N GLY A 98 -10.15 -5.36 -4.84
CA GLY A 98 -10.18 -4.10 -5.59
C GLY A 98 -10.11 -2.85 -4.69
N MET A 99 -10.63 -2.92 -3.47
CA MET A 99 -10.41 -1.85 -2.48
C MET A 99 -8.95 -1.82 -2.02
N ALA A 100 -8.31 -2.99 -1.93
CA ALA A 100 -6.89 -3.08 -1.62
C ALA A 100 -6.02 -2.39 -2.69
N THR A 101 -6.33 -2.60 -3.99
CA THR A 101 -5.57 -1.94 -5.07
C THR A 101 -5.68 -0.42 -4.96
N LEU A 102 -6.88 0.10 -4.72
CA LEU A 102 -7.11 1.53 -4.55
C LEU A 102 -6.33 2.12 -3.37
N LEU A 103 -6.35 1.45 -2.22
CA LEU A 103 -5.62 1.89 -1.03
C LEU A 103 -4.10 1.84 -1.21
N ILE A 104 -3.58 0.78 -1.84
CA ILE A 104 -2.15 0.64 -2.13
C ILE A 104 -1.69 1.76 -3.07
N VAL A 105 -2.45 2.04 -4.13
CA VAL A 105 -2.13 3.13 -5.08
C VAL A 105 -2.15 4.49 -4.38
N LEU A 106 -3.18 4.77 -3.58
CA LEU A 106 -3.28 6.04 -2.85
C LEU A 106 -2.12 6.21 -1.85
N SER A 107 -1.75 5.13 -1.16
CA SER A 107 -0.57 5.11 -0.30
C SER A 107 0.70 5.46 -1.08
N GLY A 108 0.89 4.91 -2.29
CA GLY A 108 2.05 5.23 -3.12
C GLY A 108 2.09 6.71 -3.52
N ILE A 109 0.95 7.29 -3.88
CA ILE A 109 0.83 8.72 -4.21
C ILE A 109 1.21 9.59 -3.01
N VAL A 110 0.65 9.29 -1.84
CA VAL A 110 0.96 10.03 -0.60
C VAL A 110 2.45 9.93 -0.27
N SER A 111 3.04 8.73 -0.31
CA SER A 111 4.48 8.56 -0.09
C SER A 111 5.31 9.36 -1.09
N TYR A 112 4.94 9.38 -2.38
CA TYR A 112 5.64 10.17 -3.39
C TYR A 112 5.64 11.66 -3.07
N TYR A 113 4.48 12.22 -2.73
CA TYR A 113 4.37 13.65 -2.38
C TYR A 113 5.13 14.01 -1.10
N LEU A 114 5.17 13.12 -0.11
CA LEU A 114 5.92 13.34 1.13
C LEU A 114 7.44 13.27 0.92
N LEU A 115 7.92 12.41 0.02
CA LEU A 115 9.36 12.25 -0.22
C LEU A 115 9.94 13.28 -1.20
N GLN A 116 9.11 13.95 -2.00
CA GLN A 116 9.56 14.95 -2.98
C GLN A 116 9.73 16.38 -2.39
N SER A 117 9.19 16.63 -1.19
CA SER A 117 9.27 17.94 -0.50
C SER A 117 10.54 18.11 0.34
#